data_AF-A0A818HBC8-F1
#
_entry.id   AF-A0A818HBC8-F1
#
_cell.length_a   1.000
_cell.length_b   1.000
_cell.length_c   1.000
_cell.angle_alpha   90.00
_cell.angle_beta   90.00
_cell.angle_gamma   90.00
#
_symmetry.space_group_name_H-M   'P 1'
#
loop_
_entity.id
_entity.type
_entity.pdbx_description
1 polymer ?
#
loop_
_entity_poly.entity_id
_entity_poly.type
_entity_poly.pdbx_seq_one_letter_code
_entity_poly.pdbx_strand_id
1 'polypeptide(L)'
;MHVTILYMTGDNIRVLDWIIRRVNNEDVADKSPVGLLPKKGSLNLQGLNVEWDKLMALPKEYWTGDIEETLQWLDGQLGDDLPQAIREQIQQQKERLSKLT
;
A
#
# COMPACT_ATOMS: atom_id res chain seq x y z
N MET A 1 10.83 -7.16 -15.16
CA MET A 1 9.56 -6.53 -14.75
C MET A 1 8.43 -7.28 -15.45
N HIS A 2 8.03 -8.42 -14.87
CA HIS A 2 6.95 -9.26 -15.39
C HIS A 2 5.71 -8.90 -14.58
N VAL A 3 4.78 -8.19 -15.21
CA VAL A 3 3.48 -7.88 -14.62
C VAL A 3 2.65 -9.15 -14.70
N THR A 4 2.74 -9.99 -13.67
CA THR A 4 1.88 -11.18 -13.50
C THR A 4 0.51 -10.76 -12.97
N ILE A 5 -0.24 -10.01 -13.79
CA ILE A 5 -1.70 -9.89 -13.64
C ILE A 5 -2.29 -11.04 -14.46
N LEU A 6 -2.12 -12.28 -14.01
CA LEU A 6 -2.68 -13.43 -14.73
C LEU A 6 -2.92 -14.65 -13.84
N TYR A 7 -3.31 -14.46 -12.58
CA TYR A 7 -4.03 -15.46 -11.79
C TYR A 7 -4.95 -14.73 -10.81
N MET A 8 -6.14 -14.32 -11.28
CA MET A 8 -7.20 -13.97 -10.35
C MET A 8 -7.69 -15.26 -9.68
N THR A 9 -7.04 -15.65 -8.60
CA THR A 9 -7.60 -16.62 -7.67
C THR A 9 -8.91 -16.03 -7.12
N GLY A 10 -9.91 -16.88 -6.90
CA GLY A 10 -11.23 -16.44 -6.43
C GLY A 10 -11.18 -15.66 -5.12
N ASP A 11 -10.14 -15.82 -4.32
CA ASP A 11 -9.97 -15.11 -3.05
C ASP A 11 -9.70 -13.61 -3.20
N ASN A 12 -9.22 -13.13 -4.36
CA ASN A 12 -9.03 -11.70 -4.58
C ASN A 12 -10.36 -10.90 -4.53
N ILE A 13 -11.51 -11.57 -4.72
CA ILE A 13 -12.84 -10.96 -4.56
C ILE A 13 -13.05 -10.37 -3.15
N ARG A 14 -12.37 -10.92 -2.14
CA ARG A 14 -12.44 -10.46 -0.74
C ARG A 14 -11.85 -9.06 -0.58
N VAL A 15 -10.85 -8.71 -1.40
CA VAL A 15 -10.27 -7.36 -1.44
C VAL A 15 -11.22 -6.40 -2.15
N LEU A 16 -11.87 -6.83 -3.23
CA LEU A 16 -12.88 -6.02 -3.92
C LEU A 16 -14.09 -5.73 -3.04
N ASP A 17 -14.56 -6.70 -2.26
CA ASP A 17 -15.60 -6.52 -1.23
C ASP A 17 -15.19 -5.40 -0.25
N TRP A 18 -13.97 -5.45 0.27
CA TRP A 18 -13.45 -4.39 1.14
C TRP A 18 -13.41 -3.02 0.45
N ILE A 19 -12.96 -2.93 -0.80
CA ILE A 19 -12.93 -1.67 -1.57
C ILE A 19 -14.34 -1.11 -1.73
N ILE A 20 -15.35 -1.93 -2.04
CA ILE A 20 -16.74 -1.49 -2.18
C ILE A 20 -17.25 -0.93 -0.85
N ARG A 21 -16.99 -1.61 0.26
CA ARG A 21 -17.37 -1.14 1.61
C ARG A 21 -16.69 0.17 1.98
N ARG A 22 -15.44 0.38 1.54
CA ARG A 22 -14.74 1.68 1.67
C ARG A 22 -15.42 2.79 0.89
N VAL A 23 -15.83 2.53 -0.36
CA VAL A 23 -16.58 3.50 -1.19
C VAL A 23 -17.92 3.84 -0.55
N ASN A 24 -18.54 2.90 0.14
CA ASN A 24 -19.77 3.10 0.93
C ASN A 24 -19.54 3.80 2.29
N ASN A 25 -18.33 4.30 2.56
CA ASN A 25 -17.92 4.97 3.79
C ASN A 25 -18.05 4.12 5.07
N GLU A 26 -17.97 2.78 4.96
CA GLU A 26 -17.92 1.92 6.14
C GLU A 26 -16.59 2.07 6.89
N ASP A 27 -16.62 1.92 8.22
CA ASP A 27 -15.44 1.94 9.09
C ASP A 27 -14.64 0.62 9.01
N VAL A 28 -14.03 0.39 7.84
CA VAL A 28 -13.33 -0.86 7.50
C VAL A 28 -11.84 -0.67 7.22
N ALA A 29 -11.26 0.51 7.47
CA ALA A 29 -9.82 0.73 7.29
C ALA A 29 -9.21 1.59 8.37
N ASP A 30 -7.94 1.31 8.65
CA ASP A 30 -7.07 2.10 9.51
C ASP A 30 -6.05 2.88 8.67
N LYS A 31 -5.67 4.07 9.16
CA LYS A 31 -4.60 4.86 8.55
C LYS A 31 -3.26 4.19 8.79
N SER A 32 -2.42 4.17 7.76
CA SER A 32 -1.03 3.72 7.82
C SER A 32 -0.11 4.72 7.07
N PRO A 33 1.21 4.61 7.24
CA PRO A 33 2.16 5.44 6.49
C PRO A 33 2.05 5.31 4.97
N VAL A 34 1.56 4.18 4.47
CA VAL A 34 1.42 3.85 3.04
C VAL A 34 -0.01 4.03 2.52
N GLY A 35 -0.91 4.57 3.33
CA GLY A 35 -2.29 4.85 2.94
C GLY A 35 -3.31 4.22 3.90
N LEU A 36 -4.39 3.67 3.36
CA LEU A 36 -5.45 3.04 4.14
C LEU A 36 -5.32 1.53 4.00
N LEU A 37 -5.21 0.84 5.13
CA LEU A 37 -5.15 -0.61 5.17
C LEU A 37 -6.44 -1.19 5.76
N PRO A 38 -6.84 -2.41 5.38
CA PRO A 38 -7.97 -3.08 6.00
C PRO A 38 -7.83 -3.14 7.52
N LYS A 39 -8.90 -2.80 8.25
CA LYS A 39 -8.98 -2.98 9.70
C LYS A 39 -9.01 -4.47 10.02
N LYS A 40 -8.47 -4.88 11.16
CA LYS A 40 -8.49 -6.30 11.56
C LYS A 40 -9.93 -6.82 11.61
N GLY A 41 -10.21 -7.90 10.88
CA GLY A 41 -11.55 -8.48 10.73
C GLY A 41 -12.42 -7.85 9.65
N SER A 42 -11.95 -6.82 8.93
CA SER A 42 -12.71 -6.20 7.83
C SER A 42 -12.61 -6.96 6.51
N LEU A 43 -11.61 -7.83 6.36
CA LEU A 43 -11.51 -8.77 5.25
C LEU A 43 -12.11 -10.11 5.67
N ASN A 44 -12.92 -10.71 4.80
CA ASN A 44 -13.36 -12.08 4.97
C ASN A 44 -12.16 -13.01 4.71
N LEU A 45 -11.62 -13.66 5.74
CA LEU A 45 -10.52 -14.63 5.65
C LEU A 45 -10.97 -16.07 5.93
N GLN A 46 -12.28 -16.32 5.95
CA GLN A 46 -12.83 -17.65 6.19
C GLN A 46 -12.31 -18.66 5.16
N GLY A 47 -11.80 -19.78 5.67
CA GLY A 47 -11.23 -20.86 4.85
C GLY A 47 -9.78 -20.63 4.41
N LEU A 48 -9.16 -19.51 4.79
CA LEU A 48 -7.76 -19.19 4.46
C LEU A 48 -6.87 -19.36 5.70
N ASN A 49 -5.72 -20.01 5.51
CA ASN A 49 -4.68 -20.09 6.54
C ASN A 49 -3.70 -18.92 6.36
N VAL A 50 -4.02 -17.77 6.96
CA VAL A 50 -3.24 -16.53 6.81
C VAL A 50 -2.90 -15.93 8.17
N GLU A 51 -1.67 -15.44 8.30
CA GLU A 51 -1.22 -14.71 9.48
C GLU A 51 -1.41 -13.20 9.27
N TRP A 52 -2.42 -12.61 9.93
CA TRP A 52 -2.80 -11.22 9.75
C TRP A 52 -1.64 -10.23 9.93
N ASP A 53 -0.85 -10.41 10.99
CA ASP A 53 0.20 -9.47 11.34
C ASP A 53 1.36 -9.52 10.31
N LYS A 54 1.58 -10.68 9.68
CA LYS A 54 2.51 -10.81 8.54
C LYS A 54 1.93 -10.19 7.27
N LEU A 55 0.64 -10.41 7.01
CA LEU A 55 -0.06 -9.89 5.83
C LEU A 55 -0.11 -8.36 5.80
N MET A 56 -0.23 -7.73 6.97
CA MET A 56 -0.33 -6.27 7.12
C MET A 56 0.98 -5.62 7.61
N ALA A 57 2.10 -6.36 7.62
CA ALA A 57 3.37 -5.86 8.10
C ALA A 57 3.87 -4.69 7.23
N LEU A 58 4.45 -3.68 7.89
CA LEU A 58 5.12 -2.55 7.23
C LEU A 58 6.56 -2.43 7.75
N PRO A 59 7.50 -3.32 7.35
CA PRO A 59 8.89 -3.25 7.79
C PRO A 59 9.51 -1.93 7.37
N LYS A 60 10.03 -1.16 8.33
CA LYS A 60 10.49 0.22 8.10
C LYS A 60 11.60 0.29 7.05
N GLU A 61 12.57 -0.61 7.13
CA GLU A 61 13.74 -0.67 6.26
C GLU A 61 13.30 -0.92 4.81
N TYR A 62 12.35 -1.84 4.61
CA TYR A 62 11.81 -2.14 3.28
C TYR A 62 11.14 -0.92 2.65
N TRP A 63 10.21 -0.28 3.36
CA TRP A 63 9.47 0.86 2.82
C TRP A 63 10.32 2.12 2.66
N THR A 64 11.33 2.31 3.50
CA THR A 64 12.28 3.42 3.36
C THR A 64 13.18 3.22 2.13
N GLY A 65 13.62 1.99 1.86
CA GLY A 65 14.33 1.66 0.63
C GLY A 65 13.46 1.83 -0.62
N ASP A 66 12.24 1.28 -0.61
CA ASP A 66 11.31 1.35 -1.75
C ASP A 66 11.01 2.78 -2.20
N ILE A 67 10.81 3.70 -1.25
CA ILE A 67 10.54 5.11 -1.59
C ILE A 67 11.77 5.86 -2.08
N GLU A 68 12.97 5.48 -1.63
CA GLU A 68 14.23 6.03 -2.15
C GLU A 68 14.48 5.56 -3.57
N GLU A 69 14.31 4.26 -3.84
CA GLU A 69 14.42 3.68 -5.18
C GLU A 69 13.38 4.28 -6.15
N THR A 70 12.13 4.44 -5.69
CA THR A 70 11.06 5.06 -6.48
C THR A 70 11.40 6.50 -6.86
N LEU A 71 11.91 7.30 -5.92
CA LEU A 71 12.33 8.68 -6.20
C LEU A 71 13.49 8.73 -7.19
N GLN A 72 14.52 7.91 -6.97
CA GLN A 72 15.67 7.83 -7.88
C GLN A 72 15.26 7.45 -9.29
N TRP A 73 14.34 6.49 -9.43
CA TRP A 73 13.82 6.08 -10.73
C TRP A 73 13.01 7.21 -11.38
N LEU A 74 12.08 7.84 -10.66
CA LEU A 74 11.28 8.95 -11.18
C LEU A 74 12.14 10.14 -11.60
N ASP A 75 13.13 10.52 -10.78
CA ASP A 75 14.08 11.58 -11.11
C ASP A 75 14.94 11.21 -12.31
N GLY A 76 15.38 9.95 -12.43
CA GLY A 76 16.15 9.48 -13.58
C GLY A 76 15.35 9.43 -14.89
N GLN A 77 14.04 9.18 -14.82
CA GLN A 77 13.17 9.13 -16.00
C GLN A 77 12.63 10.50 -16.44
N LEU A 78 12.28 11.35 -15.48
CA LEU A 78 11.56 12.60 -15.74
C LEU A 78 12.39 13.85 -15.43
N GLY A 79 13.38 13.76 -14.54
CA GLY A 79 14.22 14.90 -14.16
C GLY A 79 13.40 16.12 -13.77
N ASP A 80 13.59 17.21 -14.51
CA ASP A 80 12.89 18.48 -14.29
C ASP A 80 11.40 18.43 -14.64
N ASP A 81 10.96 17.45 -15.45
CA ASP A 81 9.55 17.27 -15.83
C ASP A 81 8.73 16.55 -14.74
N LEU A 82 9.38 16.05 -13.68
CA LEU A 82 8.66 15.42 -12.56
C LEU A 82 7.79 16.46 -11.84
N PRO A 83 6.44 16.33 -11.85
CA PRO A 83 5.60 17.37 -11.28
C PRO A 83 5.86 17.55 -9.78
N GLN A 84 5.90 18.81 -9.35
CA GLN A 84 6.15 19.18 -7.96
C GLN A 84 5.21 18.48 -6.97
N ALA A 85 3.94 18.29 -7.34
CA ALA A 85 2.97 17.57 -6.51
C ALA A 85 3.40 16.11 -6.21
N ILE A 86 4.06 15.43 -7.16
CA ILE A 86 4.58 14.07 -6.94
C ILE A 86 5.77 14.10 -5.99
N ARG A 87 6.69 15.06 -6.16
CA ARG A 87 7.82 15.28 -5.22
C ARG A 87 7.32 15.49 -3.79
N GLU A 88 6.28 16.29 -3.63
CA GLU A 88 5.64 16.54 -2.34
C GLU A 88 4.98 15.28 -1.75
N GLN A 89 4.29 14.48 -2.56
CA GLN A 89 3.71 13.21 -2.08
C GLN A 89 4.77 12.24 -1.57
N ILE A 90 5.88 12.10 -2.29
CA ILE A 90 7.02 11.27 -1.87
C ILE A 90 7.59 11.80 -0.54
N GLN A 91 7.82 13.11 -0.43
CA GLN A 91 8.35 13.70 0.80
C GLN A 91 7.41 13.48 2.00
N GLN A 92 6.10 13.69 1.82
CA GLN A 92 5.10 13.43 2.86
C GLN A 92 5.05 11.94 3.25
N GLN A 93 5.22 11.03 2.31
CA GLN A 93 5.27 9.60 2.60
C GLN A 93 6.55 9.22 3.35
N LYS A 94 7.72 9.78 3.01
CA LYS A 94 8.97 9.62 3.78
C LYS A 94 8.80 10.06 5.24
N GLU A 95 8.14 11.19 5.47
CA GLU A 95 7.86 11.70 6.82
C GLU A 95 6.89 10.82 7.62
N ARG A 96 5.95 10.14 6.97
CA ARG A 96 5.09 9.16 7.65
C ARG A 96 5.87 7.88 7.96
N LEU A 97 6.73 7.43 7.06
CA LEU A 97 7.54 6.22 7.23
C LEU A 97 8.60 6.38 8.33
N SER A 98 9.18 7.58 8.48
CA SER A 98 10.19 7.83 9.53
C SER A 98 9.66 7.63 10.95
N LYS A 99 8.33 7.74 11.13
CA LYS A 99 7.60 7.53 12.40
C LYS A 99 7.26 6.07 12.68
N LEU A 100 7.48 5.15 11.73
CA LEU A 100 7.39 3.71 12.04
C LEU A 100 8.45 3.37 13.10
N THR A 101 8.02 2.69 14.15
CA THR A 101 8.88 2.18 15.23
C THR A 101 9.35 0.78 14.89
#